data_AF-A0A1G1BYJ5-F1
#
_entry.id   AF-A0A1G1BYJ5-F1
#
_cell.length_a   1.000
_cell.length_b   1.000
_cell.length_c   1.000
_cell.angle_alpha   90.00
_cell.angle_beta   90.00
_cell.angle_gamma   90.00
#
_symmetry.space_group_name_H-M   'P 1'
#
loop_
_entity.id
_entity.type
_entity.pdbx_description
1 polymer ?
#
loop_
_entity_poly.entity_id
_entity_poly.type
_entity_poly.pdbx_seq_one_letter_code
_entity_poly.pdbx_strand_id
1 'polypeptide(L)'
;MKIMIMTDMEGVSGVLNHGDWVLPSGRFYDKGVRLLTEEVNAAVAGLFDGGATEVVVVDGHGAGGIDPELLDERAWLSRGAGPKPEPWGLSPNYAGLAYVGQHAKAGTPYSHITHTQWFNYIDLAVNGISIGEYGQMALSAMEYGVPTILACGEKAFAAEAEALTPGVVSVWTKQGLLPDDGMEHLDTDAYRKAKLSAVHMSPRRARQLIREGAREAMRKLRENRSAFRYPSIQPPYVRTARFRKFGDTPPWQARDTHPTSLVELINMPYTKVAGGL
;
A
#
# COMPACT_ATOMS: atom_id res chain seq x y z
N MET A 1 17.17 4.78 14.57
CA MET A 1 15.75 4.37 14.48
C MET A 1 15.59 3.37 13.35
N LYS A 2 14.98 2.21 13.62
CA LYS A 2 14.71 1.16 12.62
C LYS A 2 13.40 1.43 11.89
N ILE A 3 13.42 1.50 10.56
CA ILE A 3 12.26 1.83 9.73
C ILE A 3 11.94 0.65 8.80
N MET A 4 10.66 0.33 8.65
CA MET A 4 10.18 -0.61 7.65
C MET A 4 9.65 0.16 6.44
N ILE A 5 10.03 -0.24 5.23
CA ILE A 5 9.42 0.20 3.98
C ILE A 5 8.61 -0.98 3.43
N MET A 6 7.29 -0.81 3.32
CA MET A 6 6.44 -1.65 2.48
C MET A 6 6.50 -1.14 1.04
N THR A 7 6.61 -2.06 0.09
CA THR A 7 6.75 -1.72 -1.33
C THR A 7 5.62 -2.30 -2.15
N ASP A 8 5.24 -1.57 -3.18
CA ASP A 8 4.35 -2.04 -4.22
C ASP A 8 4.71 -1.39 -5.57
N MET A 9 4.22 -1.90 -6.69
CA MET A 9 4.68 -1.49 -8.04
C MET A 9 3.68 -0.58 -8.77
N GLU A 10 2.39 -0.76 -8.51
CA GLU A 10 1.30 -0.14 -9.25
C GLU A 10 1.24 1.36 -9.06
N GLY A 11 1.80 1.92 -7.98
CA GLY A 11 1.90 3.35 -7.70
C GLY A 11 3.17 4.03 -8.25
N VAL A 12 4.14 3.26 -8.75
CA VAL A 12 5.45 3.78 -9.22
C VAL A 12 5.29 4.66 -10.46
N SER A 13 6.10 5.73 -10.56
CA SER A 13 6.08 6.58 -11.74
C SER A 13 6.70 5.89 -12.97
N GLY A 14 5.99 5.90 -14.09
CA GLY A 14 6.37 5.21 -15.32
C GLY A 14 5.77 3.81 -15.50
N VAL A 15 5.15 3.24 -14.46
CA VAL A 15 4.40 1.97 -14.55
C VAL A 15 2.99 2.23 -15.09
N LEU A 16 2.64 1.58 -16.21
CA LEU A 16 1.47 1.94 -17.02
C LEU A 16 0.25 1.04 -16.86
N ASN A 17 0.43 -0.26 -16.66
CA ASN A 17 -0.69 -1.18 -16.52
C ASN A 17 -0.25 -2.46 -15.84
N HIS A 18 -1.21 -3.17 -15.25
CA HIS A 18 -0.93 -4.39 -14.51
C HIS A 18 -0.37 -5.53 -15.39
N GLY A 19 -0.91 -5.72 -16.60
CA GLY A 19 -0.57 -6.87 -17.44
C GLY A 19 0.86 -6.85 -17.99
N ASP A 20 1.33 -5.69 -18.45
CA ASP A 20 2.63 -5.58 -19.12
C ASP A 20 3.76 -5.17 -18.17
N TRP A 21 3.46 -4.46 -17.08
CA TRP A 21 4.49 -3.83 -16.23
C TRP A 21 4.63 -4.44 -14.83
N VAL A 22 3.58 -5.09 -14.33
CA VAL A 22 3.49 -5.48 -12.92
C VAL A 22 3.57 -6.99 -12.76
N LEU A 23 3.11 -7.75 -13.76
CA LEU A 23 3.21 -9.22 -13.74
C LEU A 23 4.53 -9.71 -14.35
N PRO A 24 5.15 -10.79 -13.83
CA PRO A 24 6.36 -11.39 -14.39
C PRO A 24 6.26 -11.82 -15.86
N SER A 25 5.06 -12.16 -16.33
CA SER A 25 4.80 -12.50 -17.73
C SER A 25 4.72 -11.26 -18.65
N GLY A 26 4.70 -10.06 -18.07
CA GLY A 26 4.57 -8.80 -18.76
C GLY A 26 5.86 -8.37 -19.45
N ARG A 27 5.72 -7.78 -20.64
CA ARG A 27 6.85 -7.35 -21.50
C ARG A 27 7.82 -6.37 -20.81
N PHE A 28 7.33 -5.58 -19.86
CA PHE A 28 8.06 -4.50 -19.20
C PHE A 28 8.24 -4.71 -17.69
N TYR A 29 8.01 -5.93 -17.20
CA TYR A 29 8.11 -6.24 -15.77
C TYR A 29 9.46 -5.86 -15.17
N ASP A 30 10.58 -6.30 -15.74
CA ASP A 30 11.92 -5.96 -15.23
C ASP A 30 12.18 -4.44 -15.22
N LYS A 31 11.54 -3.71 -16.14
CA LYS A 31 11.59 -2.25 -16.13
C LYS A 31 10.78 -1.67 -14.97
N GLY A 32 9.62 -2.24 -14.66
CA GLY A 32 8.83 -1.93 -13.46
C GLY A 32 9.61 -2.18 -12.17
N VAL A 33 10.21 -3.37 -12.04
CA VAL A 33 11.11 -3.76 -10.93
C VAL A 33 12.24 -2.75 -10.75
N ARG A 34 12.94 -2.38 -11.84
CA ARG A 34 14.00 -1.37 -11.79
C ARG A 34 13.48 0.00 -11.37
N LEU A 35 12.32 0.43 -11.86
CA LEU A 35 11.74 1.72 -11.50
C LEU A 35 11.37 1.76 -10.00
N LEU A 36 10.75 0.70 -9.49
CA LEU A 36 10.40 0.56 -8.07
C LEU A 36 11.65 0.58 -7.20
N THR A 37 12.64 -0.26 -7.52
CA THR A 37 13.89 -0.36 -6.74
C THR A 37 14.58 1.00 -6.62
N GLU A 38 14.58 1.80 -7.68
CA GLU A 38 15.18 3.13 -7.67
C GLU A 38 14.37 4.18 -6.89
N GLU A 39 13.03 4.08 -6.86
CA GLU A 39 12.19 4.90 -5.97
C GLU A 39 12.42 4.50 -4.50
N VAL A 40 12.55 3.20 -4.21
CA VAL A 40 12.90 2.68 -2.88
C VAL A 40 14.27 3.17 -2.43
N ASN A 41 15.29 3.10 -3.29
CA ASN A 41 16.64 3.61 -2.99
C ASN A 41 16.62 5.11 -2.65
N ALA A 42 15.78 5.88 -3.33
CA ALA A 42 15.60 7.30 -3.00
C ALA A 42 15.00 7.49 -1.61
N ALA A 43 13.98 6.68 -1.24
CA ALA A 43 13.41 6.69 0.11
C ALA A 43 14.44 6.27 1.15
N VAL A 44 15.16 5.16 0.94
CA VAL A 44 16.23 4.66 1.81
C VAL A 44 17.26 5.75 2.07
N ALA A 45 17.77 6.40 1.00
CA ALA A 45 18.72 7.50 1.14
C ALA A 45 18.16 8.66 1.97
N GLY A 46 16.90 9.05 1.75
CA GLY A 46 16.24 10.10 2.51
C GLY A 46 16.04 9.75 3.98
N LEU A 47 15.66 8.50 4.28
CA LEU A 47 15.52 8.01 5.65
C LEU A 47 16.86 8.05 6.39
N PHE A 48 17.95 7.58 5.78
CA PHE A 48 19.30 7.66 6.36
C PHE A 48 19.76 9.11 6.56
N ASP A 49 19.55 9.98 5.56
CA ASP A 49 19.84 11.42 5.68
C ASP A 49 19.05 12.07 6.84
N GLY A 50 17.86 11.54 7.16
CA GLY A 50 17.03 11.97 8.29
C GLY A 50 17.37 11.33 9.64
N GLY A 51 18.35 10.43 9.69
CA GLY A 51 18.83 9.78 10.92
C GLY A 51 18.26 8.39 11.20
N ALA A 52 17.72 7.69 10.19
CA ALA A 52 17.48 6.26 10.31
C ALA A 52 18.81 5.54 10.52
N THR A 53 18.79 4.44 11.28
CA THR A 53 20.00 3.63 11.55
C THR A 53 19.90 2.25 10.93
N GLU A 54 18.70 1.84 10.54
CA GLU A 54 18.41 0.56 9.91
C GLU A 54 17.14 0.74 9.09
N VAL A 55 17.14 0.24 7.86
CA VAL A 55 15.98 0.24 6.96
C VAL A 55 15.75 -1.18 6.47
N VAL A 56 14.55 -1.70 6.67
CA VAL A 56 14.11 -3.01 6.17
C VAL A 56 13.09 -2.78 5.06
N VAL A 57 13.40 -3.21 3.86
CA VAL A 57 12.52 -3.16 2.69
C VAL A 57 11.79 -4.47 2.57
N VAL A 58 10.47 -4.45 2.75
CA VAL A 58 9.58 -5.57 2.49
C VAL A 58 9.19 -5.51 1.01
N ASP A 59 9.54 -6.56 0.28
CA ASP A 59 9.10 -6.78 -1.09
C ASP A 59 7.63 -7.25 -1.07
N GLY A 60 6.71 -6.28 -1.04
CA GLY A 60 5.29 -6.49 -0.75
C GLY A 60 4.43 -6.77 -1.98
N HIS A 61 4.94 -6.44 -3.17
CA HIS A 61 4.25 -6.71 -4.41
C HIS A 61 4.08 -8.23 -4.60
N GLY A 62 2.90 -8.69 -5.04
CA GLY A 62 2.53 -10.12 -5.01
C GLY A 62 3.53 -11.06 -5.69
N ALA A 63 4.14 -10.65 -6.80
CA ALA A 63 5.17 -11.41 -7.51
C ALA A 63 6.62 -11.05 -7.10
N GLY A 64 6.79 -10.07 -6.23
CA GLY A 64 8.03 -9.35 -5.98
C GLY A 64 8.23 -8.19 -6.96
N GLY A 65 9.00 -7.20 -6.54
CA GLY A 65 9.23 -5.97 -7.29
C GLY A 65 10.58 -5.32 -7.04
N ILE A 66 11.43 -5.94 -6.22
CA ILE A 66 12.74 -5.41 -5.85
C ILE A 66 13.86 -6.23 -6.49
N ASP A 67 14.75 -5.53 -7.20
CA ASP A 67 16.00 -6.08 -7.68
C ASP A 67 17.06 -6.02 -6.57
N PRO A 68 17.50 -7.17 -6.01
CA PRO A 68 18.47 -7.21 -4.93
C PRO A 68 19.86 -6.71 -5.34
N GLU A 69 20.22 -6.78 -6.63
CA GLU A 69 21.53 -6.30 -7.11
C GLU A 69 21.58 -4.78 -7.24
N LEU A 70 20.42 -4.13 -7.33
CA LEU A 70 20.29 -2.68 -7.43
C LEU A 70 19.89 -2.00 -6.12
N LEU A 71 19.43 -2.76 -5.13
CA LEU A 71 19.01 -2.22 -3.85
C LEU A 71 20.18 -1.54 -3.11
N ASP A 72 19.92 -0.41 -2.46
CA ASP A 72 20.90 0.31 -1.63
C ASP A 72 21.52 -0.64 -0.60
N GLU A 73 22.85 -0.73 -0.60
CA GLU A 73 23.63 -1.69 0.21
C GLU A 73 23.39 -1.56 1.73
N ARG A 74 22.85 -0.43 2.18
CA ARG A 74 22.54 -0.18 3.60
C ARG A 74 21.18 -0.73 4.02
N ALA A 75 20.33 -1.12 3.05
CA ALA A 75 19.01 -1.65 3.31
C ALA A 75 19.05 -3.18 3.47
N TRP A 76 18.19 -3.69 4.35
CA TRP A 76 17.90 -5.12 4.45
C TRP A 76 16.70 -5.44 3.57
N LEU A 77 16.79 -6.52 2.79
CA LEU A 77 15.69 -6.99 1.96
C LEU A 77 14.95 -8.13 2.67
N SER A 78 13.65 -7.93 2.93
CA SER A 78 12.72 -8.95 3.42
C SER A 78 11.87 -9.43 2.25
N ARG A 79 12.03 -10.72 1.87
CA ARG A 79 11.35 -11.33 0.73
C ARG A 79 10.63 -12.61 1.11
N GLY A 80 9.47 -12.81 0.49
CA GLY A 80 8.59 -13.95 0.73
C GLY A 80 7.71 -13.76 1.97
N ALA A 81 6.54 -14.41 1.95
CA ALA A 81 5.60 -14.39 3.05
C ALA A 81 5.74 -15.65 3.93
N GLY A 82 5.60 -15.48 5.23
CA GLY A 82 5.33 -16.58 6.15
C GLY A 82 3.85 -17.03 6.09
N PRO A 83 3.45 -18.07 6.85
CA PRO A 83 2.08 -18.58 6.84
C PRO A 83 1.01 -17.55 7.27
N LYS A 84 1.39 -16.60 8.14
CA LYS A 84 0.61 -15.41 8.48
C LYS A 84 1.36 -14.20 7.91
N PRO A 85 0.99 -13.73 6.70
CA PRO A 85 1.75 -12.70 6.01
C PRO A 85 1.67 -11.36 6.74
N GLU A 86 0.55 -11.01 7.36
CA GLU A 86 0.40 -9.73 8.07
C GLU A 86 0.94 -9.83 9.51
N PRO A 87 1.72 -8.85 10.00
CA PRO A 87 1.99 -7.52 9.43
C PRO A 87 3.33 -7.45 8.65
N TRP A 88 3.72 -8.53 7.97
CA TRP A 88 4.95 -8.63 7.18
C TRP A 88 6.24 -8.46 7.99
N GLY A 89 6.25 -9.03 9.20
CA GLY A 89 7.39 -8.95 10.12
C GLY A 89 7.51 -7.60 10.84
N LEU A 90 6.52 -6.70 10.70
CA LEU A 90 6.41 -5.52 11.55
C LEU A 90 6.25 -5.96 13.01
N SER A 91 6.89 -5.23 13.92
CA SER A 91 6.76 -5.46 15.35
C SER A 91 6.98 -4.15 16.11
N PRO A 92 6.73 -4.10 17.44
CA PRO A 92 6.94 -2.89 18.25
C PRO A 92 8.37 -2.35 18.26
N ASN A 93 9.37 -3.09 17.77
CA ASN A 93 10.76 -2.62 17.69
C ASN A 93 11.02 -1.62 16.54
N TYR A 94 10.07 -1.45 15.62
CA TYR A 94 10.17 -0.47 14.55
C TYR A 94 9.79 0.93 15.04
N ALA A 95 10.60 1.91 14.66
CA ALA A 95 10.33 3.31 14.95
C ALA A 95 9.29 3.91 13.99
N GLY A 96 9.10 3.35 12.79
CA GLY A 96 8.11 3.82 11.84
C GLY A 96 7.91 2.87 10.66
N LEU A 97 6.75 3.00 10.02
CA LEU A 97 6.37 2.35 8.79
C LEU A 97 6.33 3.36 7.64
N ALA A 98 6.84 2.99 6.48
CA ALA A 98 6.87 3.79 5.27
C ALA A 98 6.32 2.96 4.09
N TYR A 99 5.77 3.63 3.08
CA TYR A 99 5.32 3.02 1.83
C TYR A 99 5.99 3.66 0.63
N VAL A 100 6.37 2.86 -0.36
CA VAL A 100 6.89 3.32 -1.64
C VAL A 100 6.23 2.55 -2.78
N GLY A 101 5.73 3.28 -3.78
CA GLY A 101 5.13 2.71 -4.98
C GLY A 101 3.68 2.24 -4.80
N GLN A 102 2.99 2.70 -3.75
CA GLN A 102 1.63 2.27 -3.42
C GLN A 102 0.53 2.95 -4.26
N HIS A 103 -0.53 2.21 -4.59
CA HIS A 103 -1.76 2.74 -5.20
C HIS A 103 -2.91 2.86 -4.18
N ALA A 104 -3.98 3.56 -4.59
CA ALA A 104 -5.16 3.72 -3.75
C ALA A 104 -6.05 2.47 -3.77
N LYS A 105 -6.85 2.31 -2.71
CA LYS A 105 -7.82 1.22 -2.55
C LYS A 105 -8.85 1.14 -3.67
N ALA A 106 -9.43 -0.04 -3.86
CA ALA A 106 -10.59 -0.28 -4.72
C ALA A 106 -11.70 0.74 -4.46
N GLY A 107 -12.41 1.17 -5.51
CA GLY A 107 -13.47 2.17 -5.36
C GLY A 107 -13.01 3.63 -5.45
N THR A 108 -11.70 3.91 -5.50
CA THR A 108 -11.19 5.29 -5.36
C THR A 108 -11.19 6.07 -6.69
N PRO A 109 -11.92 7.19 -6.83
CA PRO A 109 -11.89 8.01 -8.05
C PRO A 109 -10.50 8.60 -8.33
N TYR A 110 -10.17 8.75 -9.62
CA TYR A 110 -8.89 9.31 -10.08
C TYR A 110 -7.65 8.54 -9.60
N SER A 111 -7.83 7.25 -9.31
CA SER A 111 -6.75 6.30 -9.09
C SER A 111 -6.41 5.52 -10.38
N HIS A 112 -5.16 5.06 -10.49
CA HIS A 112 -4.59 4.32 -11.59
C HIS A 112 -4.20 2.91 -11.16
N ILE A 113 -4.60 1.89 -11.94
CA ILE A 113 -4.45 0.47 -11.56
C ILE A 113 -5.14 0.17 -10.22
N THR A 114 -6.28 0.83 -9.98
CA THR A 114 -6.96 0.82 -8.67
C THR A 114 -7.48 -0.57 -8.31
N HIS A 115 -7.11 -1.05 -7.14
CA HIS A 115 -7.64 -2.28 -6.56
C HIS A 115 -7.34 -2.36 -5.05
N THR A 116 -7.77 -3.44 -4.41
CA THR A 116 -7.35 -3.83 -3.05
C THR A 116 -7.04 -5.31 -3.10
N GLN A 117 -5.79 -5.73 -2.90
CA GLN A 117 -5.22 -7.07 -3.09
C GLN A 117 -5.35 -7.60 -4.53
N TRP A 118 -6.57 -7.67 -5.06
CA TRP A 118 -6.84 -7.97 -6.45
C TRP A 118 -8.06 -7.19 -6.95
N PHE A 119 -8.24 -7.14 -8.27
CA PHE A 119 -9.30 -6.35 -8.91
C PHE A 119 -10.73 -6.82 -8.59
N ASN A 120 -10.90 -7.95 -7.89
CA ASN A 120 -12.21 -8.47 -7.52
C ASN A 120 -12.82 -7.78 -6.29
N TYR A 121 -12.06 -6.98 -5.54
CA TYR A 121 -12.62 -6.19 -4.45
C TYR A 121 -13.46 -5.02 -4.99
N ILE A 122 -14.62 -4.82 -4.38
CA ILE A 122 -15.41 -3.60 -4.50
C ILE A 122 -15.04 -2.66 -3.35
N ASP A 123 -15.03 -3.20 -2.13
CA ASP A 123 -14.63 -2.48 -0.92
C ASP A 123 -14.14 -3.46 0.16
N LEU A 124 -13.22 -2.99 1.00
CA LEU A 124 -12.79 -3.64 2.23
C LEU A 124 -12.87 -2.60 3.34
N ALA A 125 -13.47 -2.94 4.48
CA ALA A 125 -13.61 -2.02 5.59
C ALA A 125 -13.33 -2.67 6.94
N VAL A 126 -12.80 -1.89 7.87
CA VAL A 126 -12.63 -2.27 9.28
C VAL A 126 -13.37 -1.26 10.15
N ASN A 127 -14.29 -1.74 10.99
CA ASN A 127 -15.17 -0.89 11.82
C ASN A 127 -15.88 0.22 11.02
N GLY A 128 -16.28 -0.08 9.78
CA GLY A 128 -16.94 0.88 8.89
C GLY A 128 -16.01 1.87 8.17
N ILE A 129 -14.70 1.83 8.44
CA ILE A 129 -13.71 2.62 7.71
C ILE A 129 -13.27 1.82 6.48
N SER A 130 -13.59 2.31 5.28
CA SER A 130 -13.11 1.74 4.01
C SER A 130 -11.59 1.90 3.90
N ILE A 131 -10.89 0.81 3.60
CA ILE A 131 -9.42 0.69 3.56
C ILE A 131 -8.93 -0.11 2.34
N GLY A 132 -7.72 0.18 1.88
CA GLY A 132 -6.96 -0.68 0.96
C GLY A 132 -5.90 -1.53 1.66
N GLU A 133 -4.94 -2.03 0.88
CA GLU A 133 -3.70 -2.66 1.38
C GLU A 133 -2.96 -1.79 2.38
N TYR A 134 -2.79 -0.51 2.05
CA TYR A 134 -2.23 0.48 2.96
C TYR A 134 -2.93 0.48 4.32
N GLY A 135 -4.26 0.49 4.33
CA GLY A 135 -5.02 0.55 5.57
C GLY A 135 -4.95 -0.75 6.37
N GLN A 136 -4.85 -1.92 5.72
CA GLN A 136 -4.68 -3.19 6.42
C GLN A 136 -3.40 -3.20 7.28
N MET A 137 -2.27 -2.80 6.68
CA MET A 137 -1.00 -2.79 7.39
C MET A 137 -0.83 -1.54 8.28
N ALA A 138 -1.40 -0.38 7.92
CA ALA A 138 -1.41 0.81 8.79
C ALA A 138 -2.21 0.57 10.09
N LEU A 139 -3.38 -0.08 10.01
CA LEU A 139 -4.16 -0.44 11.20
C LEU A 139 -3.46 -1.54 12.03
N SER A 140 -2.76 -2.48 11.38
CA SER A 140 -1.89 -3.44 12.07
C SER A 140 -0.73 -2.74 12.79
N ALA A 141 -0.13 -1.71 12.19
CA ALA A 141 0.92 -0.89 12.79
C ALA A 141 0.39 -0.08 13.99
N MET A 142 -0.86 0.38 13.94
CA MET A 142 -1.54 1.03 15.07
C MET A 142 -1.58 0.11 16.30
N GLU A 143 -1.91 -1.18 16.14
CA GLU A 143 -1.92 -2.16 17.24
C GLU A 143 -0.55 -2.29 17.93
N TYR A 144 0.53 -2.19 17.17
CA TYR A 144 1.91 -2.22 17.71
C TYR A 144 2.44 -0.85 18.16
N GLY A 145 1.66 0.23 18.05
CA GLY A 145 2.11 1.57 18.39
C GLY A 145 3.21 2.10 17.46
N VAL A 146 3.30 1.58 16.24
CA VAL A 146 4.26 2.00 15.21
C VAL A 146 3.57 3.03 14.29
N PRO A 147 4.04 4.29 14.20
CA PRO A 147 3.44 5.28 13.33
C PRO A 147 3.80 5.01 11.86
N THR A 148 2.85 5.28 10.98
CA THR A 148 3.12 5.37 9.54
C THR A 148 3.61 6.78 9.23
N ILE A 149 4.84 6.89 8.76
CA ILE A 149 5.56 8.18 8.66
C ILE A 149 5.66 8.71 7.24
N LEU A 150 5.65 7.82 6.23
CA LEU A 150 5.86 8.15 4.83
C LEU A 150 4.90 7.35 3.95
N ALA A 151 4.27 8.02 2.99
CA ALA A 151 3.39 7.42 1.99
C ALA A 151 3.76 7.94 0.60
N CYS A 152 4.48 7.12 -0.19
CA CYS A 152 4.88 7.46 -1.55
C CYS A 152 4.18 6.60 -2.60
N GLY A 153 3.66 7.23 -3.65
CA GLY A 153 2.99 6.51 -4.74
C GLY A 153 2.05 7.40 -5.53
N GLU A 154 0.79 7.01 -5.66
CA GLU A 154 -0.20 7.78 -6.40
C GLU A 154 -0.78 8.97 -5.60
N LYS A 155 -1.28 10.01 -6.29
CA LYS A 155 -2.00 11.15 -5.69
C LYS A 155 -3.28 10.76 -4.93
N ALA A 156 -4.10 9.88 -5.49
CA ALA A 156 -5.28 9.34 -4.81
C ALA A 156 -4.88 8.55 -3.55
N PHE A 157 -3.79 7.79 -3.63
CA PHE A 157 -3.21 7.09 -2.49
C PHE A 157 -2.71 8.05 -1.41
N ALA A 158 -2.01 9.12 -1.78
CA ALA A 158 -1.57 10.15 -0.83
C ALA A 158 -2.74 10.72 -0.03
N ALA A 159 -3.87 11.00 -0.69
CA ALA A 159 -5.08 11.48 -0.02
C ALA A 159 -5.70 10.40 0.90
N GLU A 160 -5.73 9.13 0.49
CA GLU A 160 -6.15 8.02 1.34
C GLU A 160 -5.27 7.91 2.60
N ALA A 161 -3.95 7.98 2.43
CA ALA A 161 -2.99 7.86 3.51
C ALA A 161 -3.09 9.02 4.51
N GLU A 162 -3.24 10.26 4.03
CA GLU A 162 -3.44 11.45 4.87
C GLU A 162 -4.74 11.41 5.67
N ALA A 163 -5.81 10.89 5.05
CA ALA A 163 -7.10 10.75 5.72
C ALA A 163 -7.07 9.66 6.81
N LEU A 164 -6.44 8.51 6.53
CA LEU A 164 -6.36 7.41 7.48
C LEU A 164 -5.30 7.64 8.57
N THR A 165 -4.17 8.25 8.23
CA THR A 165 -3.06 8.49 9.16
C THR A 165 -2.64 9.97 9.21
N PRO A 166 -3.47 10.85 9.79
CA PRO A 166 -3.17 12.27 9.83
C PRO A 166 -1.78 12.55 10.43
N GLY A 167 -0.94 13.27 9.69
CA GLY A 167 0.44 13.58 10.05
C GLY A 167 1.50 12.87 9.20
N VAL A 168 1.12 11.79 8.50
CA VAL A 168 2.00 11.11 7.51
C VAL A 168 2.54 12.12 6.49
N VAL A 169 3.81 11.94 6.09
CA VAL A 169 4.37 12.69 4.98
C VAL A 169 4.02 11.97 3.69
N SER A 170 3.26 12.63 2.81
CA SER A 170 2.86 12.07 1.53
C SER A 170 3.72 12.63 0.38
N VAL A 171 4.04 11.78 -0.59
CA VAL A 171 4.69 12.18 -1.84
C VAL A 171 4.02 11.44 -2.99
N TRP A 172 3.27 12.17 -3.82
CA TRP A 172 2.67 11.59 -5.02
C TRP A 172 3.58 11.77 -6.23
N THR A 173 3.66 10.75 -7.08
CA THR A 173 4.53 10.70 -8.27
C THR A 173 3.73 10.52 -9.56
N LYS A 174 2.47 10.12 -9.46
CA LYS A 174 1.51 10.06 -10.56
C LYS A 174 0.08 10.31 -10.11
N GLN A 175 -0.81 10.54 -11.07
CA GLN A 175 -2.23 10.77 -10.85
C GLN A 175 -3.05 10.08 -11.94
N GLY A 176 -3.98 9.20 -11.55
CA GLY A 176 -5.02 8.68 -12.42
C GLY A 176 -6.00 9.78 -12.90
N LEU A 177 -6.58 9.58 -14.08
CA LEU A 177 -7.40 10.58 -14.76
C LEU A 177 -8.90 10.22 -14.84
N LEU A 178 -9.28 9.02 -14.43
CA LEU A 178 -10.63 8.49 -14.63
C LEU A 178 -11.42 8.45 -13.31
N PRO A 179 -12.72 8.80 -13.31
CA PRO A 179 -13.59 8.60 -12.15
C PRO A 179 -13.79 7.10 -11.87
N ASP A 180 -14.43 6.76 -10.73
CA ASP A 180 -14.83 5.38 -10.40
C ASP A 180 -16.36 5.18 -10.41
N ASP A 181 -17.11 6.24 -10.78
CA ASP A 181 -18.56 6.27 -10.66
C ASP A 181 -19.23 5.17 -11.50
N GLY A 182 -20.08 4.40 -10.84
CA GLY A 182 -20.84 3.34 -11.48
C GLY A 182 -20.00 2.13 -11.89
N MET A 183 -18.75 1.95 -11.46
CA MET A 183 -17.94 0.78 -11.85
C MET A 183 -18.18 -0.49 -11.01
N GLU A 184 -19.04 -0.45 -9.99
CA GLU A 184 -19.32 -1.62 -9.12
C GLU A 184 -19.91 -2.81 -9.87
N HIS A 185 -20.64 -2.57 -10.98
CA HIS A 185 -21.25 -3.63 -11.80
C HIS A 185 -20.26 -4.37 -12.71
N LEU A 186 -19.05 -3.83 -12.90
CA LEU A 186 -18.02 -4.47 -13.71
C LEU A 186 -17.56 -5.75 -13.03
N ASP A 187 -17.32 -6.79 -13.82
CA ASP A 187 -16.58 -7.95 -13.32
C ASP A 187 -15.08 -7.62 -13.12
N THR A 188 -14.35 -8.56 -12.56
CA THR A 188 -12.93 -8.40 -12.22
C THR A 188 -12.06 -8.03 -13.42
N ASP A 189 -12.28 -8.64 -14.58
CA ASP A 189 -11.46 -8.41 -15.76
C ASP A 189 -11.78 -7.08 -16.45
N ALA A 190 -13.04 -6.70 -16.46
CA ALA A 190 -13.48 -5.39 -16.93
C ALA A 190 -12.93 -4.27 -16.04
N TYR A 191 -13.04 -4.41 -14.71
CA TYR A 191 -12.52 -3.40 -13.77
C TYR A 191 -11.01 -3.22 -13.87
N ARG A 192 -10.25 -4.32 -14.00
CA ARG A 192 -8.80 -4.30 -14.21
C ARG A 192 -8.36 -3.44 -15.39
N LYS A 193 -9.19 -3.32 -16.42
CA LYS A 193 -8.91 -2.56 -17.65
C LYS A 193 -9.53 -1.16 -17.64
N ALA A 194 -10.35 -0.83 -16.66
CA ALA A 194 -11.14 0.40 -16.64
C ALA A 194 -10.31 1.63 -16.25
N LYS A 195 -9.19 1.47 -15.55
CA LYS A 195 -8.47 2.58 -14.87
C LYS A 195 -6.99 2.65 -15.22
N LEU A 196 -6.71 2.86 -16.50
CA LEU A 196 -5.35 2.83 -17.06
C LEU A 196 -4.84 4.20 -17.56
N SER A 197 -5.62 5.27 -17.40
CA SER A 197 -5.20 6.62 -17.83
C SER A 197 -4.60 7.38 -16.65
N ALA A 198 -3.37 7.87 -16.80
CA ALA A 198 -2.65 8.59 -15.77
C ALA A 198 -1.64 9.61 -16.34
N VAL A 199 -1.33 10.64 -15.54
CA VAL A 199 -0.19 11.54 -15.75
C VAL A 199 0.89 11.18 -14.74
N HIS A 200 2.13 11.12 -15.21
CA HIS A 200 3.29 10.70 -14.43
C HIS A 200 4.32 11.83 -14.34
N MET A 201 4.91 12.02 -13.16
CA MET A 201 6.15 12.78 -13.06
C MET A 201 7.29 12.03 -13.76
N SER A 202 8.31 12.74 -14.25
CA SER A 202 9.51 12.03 -14.71
C SER A 202 10.12 11.20 -13.55
N PRO A 203 10.63 9.98 -13.79
CA PRO A 203 11.18 9.14 -12.72
C PRO A 203 12.29 9.84 -11.91
N ARG A 204 13.10 10.69 -12.55
CA ARG A 204 14.12 11.49 -11.84
C ARG A 204 13.50 12.47 -10.85
N ARG A 205 12.40 13.13 -11.22
CA ARG A 205 11.69 14.06 -10.32
C ARG A 205 11.00 13.31 -9.17
N ALA A 206 10.37 12.18 -9.47
CA ALA A 206 9.75 11.31 -8.46
C ALA A 206 10.76 10.91 -7.38
N ARG A 207 11.92 10.37 -7.77
CA ARG A 207 13.00 9.98 -6.84
C ARG A 207 13.49 11.14 -6.00
N GLN A 208 13.69 12.33 -6.59
CA GLN A 208 14.11 13.51 -5.83
C GLN A 208 13.10 13.84 -4.72
N LEU A 209 11.82 13.90 -5.04
CA LEU A 209 10.76 14.22 -4.10
C LEU A 209 10.60 13.14 -3.01
N ILE A 210 10.73 11.86 -3.38
CA ILE A 210 10.68 10.75 -2.42
C ILE A 210 11.82 10.87 -1.41
N ARG A 211 13.06 11.17 -1.85
CA ARG A 211 14.20 11.37 -0.94
C ARG A 211 13.96 12.54 0.01
N GLU A 212 13.46 13.66 -0.51
CA GLU A 212 13.14 14.85 0.29
C GLU A 212 12.03 14.54 1.32
N GLY A 213 10.95 13.87 0.90
CA GLY A 213 9.84 13.47 1.76
C GLY A 213 10.25 12.46 2.84
N ALA A 214 11.07 11.48 2.50
CA ALA A 214 11.59 10.51 3.46
C ALA A 214 12.47 11.16 4.56
N ARG A 215 13.30 12.13 4.17
CA ARG A 215 14.10 12.92 5.13
C ARG A 215 13.20 13.74 6.05
N GLU A 216 12.18 14.37 5.50
CA GLU A 216 11.19 15.15 6.26
C GLU A 216 10.38 14.27 7.21
N ALA A 217 9.97 13.07 6.79
CA ALA A 217 9.27 12.10 7.62
C ALA A 217 10.09 11.73 8.86
N MET A 218 11.39 11.47 8.67
CA MET A 218 12.31 11.19 9.77
C MET A 218 12.52 12.39 10.69
N ARG A 219 12.64 13.61 10.15
CA ARG A 219 12.73 14.83 10.94
C ARG A 219 11.50 14.98 11.84
N LYS A 220 10.30 14.88 11.28
CA LYS A 220 9.02 14.92 12.01
C LYS A 220 8.93 13.83 13.08
N LEU A 221 9.34 12.60 12.76
CA LEU A 221 9.33 11.49 13.71
C LEU A 221 10.21 11.77 14.94
N ARG A 222 11.38 12.37 14.74
CA ARG A 222 12.30 12.73 15.84
C ARG A 222 11.78 13.87 16.70
N GLU A 223 11.12 14.84 16.08
CA GLU A 223 10.60 16.02 16.78
C GLU A 223 9.32 15.70 17.54
N ASN A 224 8.39 14.99 16.91
CA ASN A 224 7.10 14.70 17.50
C ASN A 224 6.49 13.41 16.93
N ARG A 225 6.78 12.27 17.57
CA ARG A 225 6.18 10.98 17.23
C ARG A 225 4.65 10.98 17.27
N SER A 226 4.03 11.72 18.19
CA SER A 226 2.57 11.72 18.34
C SER A 226 1.84 12.58 17.30
N ALA A 227 2.59 13.29 16.44
CA ALA A 227 2.02 13.97 15.28
C ALA A 227 1.44 12.99 14.26
N PHE A 228 1.95 11.75 14.21
CA PHE A 228 1.44 10.67 13.37
C PHE A 228 0.33 9.94 14.10
N ARG A 229 -0.89 10.07 13.58
CA ARG A 229 -2.11 9.58 14.24
C ARG A 229 -2.76 8.47 13.44
N TYR A 230 -3.65 7.76 14.10
CA TYR A 230 -4.49 6.70 13.53
C TYR A 230 -5.96 6.98 13.88
N PRO A 231 -6.93 6.32 13.21
CA PRO A 231 -8.32 6.45 13.59
C PRO A 231 -8.57 5.87 14.98
N SER A 232 -9.49 6.48 15.73
CA SER A 232 -9.93 5.97 17.03
C SER A 232 -10.96 4.85 16.85
N ILE A 233 -10.49 3.65 16.51
CA ILE A 233 -11.31 2.42 16.47
C ILE A 233 -11.06 1.56 17.71
N GLN A 234 -12.07 0.83 18.16
CA GLN A 234 -12.01 -0.02 19.35
C GLN A 234 -12.52 -1.43 19.05
N PRO A 235 -12.06 -2.46 19.78
CA PRO A 235 -12.62 -3.79 19.69
C PRO A 235 -14.10 -3.86 20.14
N PRO A 236 -14.86 -4.87 19.71
CA PRO A 236 -14.45 -5.91 18.77
C PRO A 236 -14.23 -5.33 17.37
N TYR A 237 -13.16 -5.78 16.70
CA TYR A 237 -12.84 -5.33 15.36
C TYR A 237 -13.62 -6.16 14.36
N VAL A 238 -14.29 -5.49 13.43
CA VAL A 238 -15.14 -6.10 12.42
C VAL A 238 -14.58 -5.75 11.04
N ARG A 239 -14.23 -6.78 10.26
CA ARG A 239 -13.85 -6.67 8.86
C ARG A 239 -15.07 -6.99 8.00
N THR A 240 -15.35 -6.16 7.01
CA THR A 240 -16.34 -6.45 5.96
C THR A 240 -15.69 -6.30 4.60
N ALA A 241 -16.02 -7.18 3.66
CA ALA A 241 -15.54 -7.08 2.29
C ALA A 241 -16.67 -7.35 1.30
N ARG A 242 -16.67 -6.63 0.19
CA ARG A 242 -17.58 -6.83 -0.95
C ARG A 242 -16.77 -7.19 -2.18
N PHE A 243 -17.18 -8.21 -2.91
CA PHE A 243 -16.47 -8.75 -4.06
C PHE A 243 -17.34 -8.78 -5.30
N ARG A 244 -16.83 -8.25 -6.41
CA ARG A 244 -17.46 -8.38 -7.74
C ARG A 244 -17.25 -9.79 -8.30
N LYS A 245 -17.92 -10.10 -9.41
CA LYS A 245 -17.77 -11.39 -10.12
C LYS A 245 -16.30 -11.63 -10.50
N PHE A 246 -15.79 -12.85 -10.26
CA PHE A 246 -14.45 -13.26 -10.67
C PHE A 246 -14.47 -14.66 -11.29
N GLY A 247 -14.23 -14.74 -12.60
CA GLY A 247 -14.44 -15.98 -13.37
C GLY A 247 -15.87 -16.48 -13.19
N ASP A 248 -16.01 -17.73 -12.74
CA ASP A 248 -17.31 -18.35 -12.45
C ASP A 248 -17.84 -18.05 -11.04
N THR A 249 -17.04 -17.36 -10.21
CA THR A 249 -17.47 -16.98 -8.85
C THR A 249 -18.41 -15.78 -8.93
N PRO A 250 -19.69 -15.92 -8.53
CA PRO A 250 -20.62 -14.80 -8.52
C PRO A 250 -20.21 -13.76 -7.45
N PRO A 251 -20.70 -12.51 -7.56
CA PRO A 251 -20.49 -11.50 -6.54
C PRO A 251 -20.89 -12.00 -5.13
N TRP A 252 -20.12 -11.63 -4.12
CA TRP A 252 -20.36 -12.07 -2.75
C TRP A 252 -19.78 -11.08 -1.73
N GLN A 253 -20.12 -11.28 -0.46
CA GLN A 253 -19.67 -10.44 0.64
C GLN A 253 -19.25 -11.28 1.84
N ALA A 254 -18.34 -10.72 2.64
CA ALA A 254 -17.76 -11.35 3.81
C ALA A 254 -17.89 -10.46 5.05
N ARG A 255 -17.96 -11.09 6.21
CA ARG A 255 -17.92 -10.41 7.51
C ARG A 255 -17.21 -11.29 8.53
N ASP A 256 -16.16 -10.74 9.13
CA ASP A 256 -15.34 -11.40 10.13
C ASP A 256 -15.18 -10.49 11.34
N THR A 257 -15.02 -11.08 12.53
CA THR A 257 -14.85 -10.33 13.78
C THR A 257 -13.71 -10.93 14.58
N HIS A 258 -12.84 -10.09 15.13
CA HIS A 258 -11.83 -10.49 16.10
C HIS A 258 -11.99 -9.66 17.38
N PRO A 259 -11.97 -10.28 18.57
CA PRO A 259 -12.34 -9.59 19.80
C PRO A 259 -11.33 -8.54 20.25
N THR A 260 -10.06 -8.60 19.84
CA THR A 260 -8.99 -7.77 20.45
C THR A 260 -7.85 -7.34 19.53
N SER A 261 -7.69 -7.95 18.36
CA SER A 261 -6.50 -7.76 17.50
C SER A 261 -6.90 -7.56 16.05
N LEU A 262 -6.39 -6.48 15.46
CA LEU A 262 -6.46 -6.15 14.04
C LEU A 262 -5.54 -7.07 13.24
N VAL A 263 -4.34 -7.36 13.74
CA VAL A 263 -3.38 -8.25 13.05
C VAL A 263 -3.99 -9.63 12.85
N GLU A 264 -4.60 -10.20 13.89
CA GLU A 264 -5.28 -11.49 13.76
C GLU A 264 -6.51 -11.38 12.87
N LEU A 265 -7.31 -10.31 12.97
CA LEU A 265 -8.47 -10.08 12.09
C LEU A 265 -8.10 -10.06 10.60
N ILE A 266 -7.04 -9.35 10.23
CA ILE A 266 -6.62 -9.25 8.82
C ILE A 266 -6.12 -10.61 8.30
N ASN A 267 -5.45 -11.40 9.14
CA ASN A 267 -5.00 -12.76 8.78
C ASN A 267 -6.14 -13.80 8.72
N MET A 268 -7.34 -13.50 9.23
CA MET A 268 -8.46 -14.46 9.19
C MET A 268 -8.89 -14.76 7.74
N PRO A 269 -9.27 -16.01 7.43
CA PRO A 269 -9.96 -16.31 6.17
C PRO A 269 -11.31 -15.58 6.13
N TYR A 270 -11.83 -15.32 4.93
CA TYR A 270 -13.12 -14.65 4.77
C TYR A 270 -14.29 -15.59 5.02
N THR A 271 -15.18 -15.19 5.93
CA THR A 271 -16.46 -15.86 6.17
C THR A 271 -17.56 -15.22 5.32
N LYS A 272 -18.10 -15.98 4.36
CA LYS A 272 -19.18 -15.52 3.48
C LYS A 272 -20.47 -15.26 4.27
N VAL A 273 -21.13 -14.13 4.01
CA VAL A 273 -22.45 -13.80 4.57
C VAL A 273 -23.55 -14.31 3.65
N ALA A 274 -24.67 -14.77 4.24
CA ALA A 274 -25.86 -15.16 3.47
C ALA A 274 -26.59 -13.93 2.91
N GLY A 275 -27.06 -14.03 1.66
CA GLY A 275 -27.64 -12.92 0.89
C GLY A 275 -26.66 -12.40 -0.17
N GLY A 276 -27.11 -12.26 -1.41
CA GLY A 276 -26.31 -11.69 -2.49
C GLY A 276 -25.90 -10.25 -2.21
N LEU A 277 -24.97 -9.73 -3.03
CA LEU A 277 -24.71 -8.29 -3.11
C LEU A 277 -25.94 -7.54 -3.64
#